data_AF-A0A1S3HQY6-F1
#
_entry.id   AF-A0A1S3HQY6-F1
#
_cell.length_a   1.000
_cell.length_b   1.000
_cell.length_c   1.000
_cell.angle_alpha   90.00
_cell.angle_beta   90.00
_cell.angle_gamma   90.00
#
_symmetry.space_group_name_H-M   'P 1'
#
loop_
_entity.id
_entity.type
_entity.pdbx_description
1 polymer ?
#
loop_
_entity_poly.entity_id
_entity_poly.type
_entity_poly.pdbx_seq_one_letter_code
_entity_poly.pdbx_strand_id
1 'polypeptide(L)'
;MPSDQTAQQSHKICEERESFLQQEISKLEQQIAEISDQHRVEYTKLQQELQTFQQHQMSDEIQRVNIEQQLKADYEKKLKGKIQQLEEQIKRAEDHNLEMARNMNFEKQQREKSDKKLQELHQAMDIKEQTLFEEVLHWIEEHNNRTRSLQEIFKENLEGANSHEKVKFETLCQLCDTLMEDLQVQRFVCSICKIKKKDCAFQPCGHYQACAACADHILTTTRVCPVCNRHLTNVMKIYE
;
A
#
# COMPACT_ATOMS: atom_id res chain seq x y z
N MET A 1 -7.82 31.64 -139.46
CA MET A 1 -8.61 30.57 -138.81
C MET A 1 -7.68 29.71 -137.96
N PRO A 2 -7.35 30.07 -136.70
CA PRO A 2 -6.45 29.32 -135.83
C PRO A 2 -7.15 28.79 -134.55
N SER A 3 -8.44 28.44 -134.61
CA SER A 3 -9.29 28.17 -133.43
C SER A 3 -9.42 26.69 -133.03
N ASP A 4 -9.09 25.73 -133.91
CA ASP A 4 -9.32 24.29 -133.67
C ASP A 4 -8.11 23.54 -133.07
N GLN A 5 -6.88 23.95 -133.41
CA GLN A 5 -5.67 23.27 -132.89
C GLN A 5 -5.43 23.56 -131.40
N THR A 6 -5.75 24.76 -130.94
CA THR A 6 -5.65 25.18 -129.53
C THR A 6 -6.67 24.48 -128.64
N ALA A 7 -7.85 24.15 -129.16
CA ALA A 7 -8.90 23.41 -128.43
C ALA A 7 -8.58 21.91 -128.29
N GLN A 8 -7.98 21.29 -129.31
CA GLN A 8 -7.51 19.89 -129.25
C GLN A 8 -6.30 19.72 -128.32
N GLN A 9 -5.39 20.71 -128.29
CA GLN A 9 -4.24 20.70 -127.39
C GLN A 9 -4.64 20.92 -125.93
N SER A 10 -5.62 21.79 -125.66
CA SER A 10 -6.14 22.00 -124.30
C SER A 10 -6.91 20.79 -123.77
N HIS A 11 -7.69 20.10 -124.62
CA HIS A 11 -8.39 18.86 -124.26
C HIS A 11 -7.42 17.76 -123.84
N LYS A 12 -6.34 17.56 -124.61
CA LYS A 12 -5.32 16.54 -124.33
C LYS A 12 -4.57 16.81 -123.02
N ILE A 13 -4.28 18.07 -122.71
CA ILE A 13 -3.69 18.49 -121.44
C ILE A 13 -4.65 18.24 -120.26
N CYS A 14 -5.96 18.44 -120.47
CA CYS A 14 -6.98 18.10 -119.46
C CYS A 14 -7.06 16.59 -119.21
N GLU A 15 -7.05 15.75 -120.24
CA GLU A 15 -7.08 14.29 -120.12
C GLU A 15 -5.84 13.75 -119.40
N GLU A 16 -4.64 14.25 -119.73
CA GLU A 16 -3.39 13.87 -119.06
C GLU A 16 -3.39 14.29 -117.59
N ARG A 17 -3.91 15.48 -117.28
CA ARG A 17 -4.06 15.97 -115.90
C ARG A 17 -5.10 15.17 -115.12
N GLU A 18 -6.21 14.80 -115.73
CA GLU A 18 -7.25 13.98 -115.13
C GLU A 18 -6.74 12.57 -114.81
N SER A 19 -6.00 11.95 -115.74
CA SER A 19 -5.36 10.64 -115.53
C SER A 19 -4.31 10.67 -114.41
N PHE A 20 -3.50 11.73 -114.34
CA PHE A 20 -2.54 11.93 -113.25
C PHE A 20 -3.24 12.08 -111.89
N LEU A 21 -4.30 12.89 -111.82
CA LEU A 21 -5.08 13.07 -110.60
C LEU A 21 -5.76 11.76 -110.17
N GLN A 22 -6.28 10.96 -111.09
CA GLN A 22 -6.86 9.64 -110.79
C GLN A 22 -5.82 8.65 -110.23
N GLN A 23 -4.60 8.63 -110.79
CA GLN A 23 -3.51 7.83 -110.22
C GLN A 23 -3.11 8.28 -108.82
N GLU A 24 -3.02 9.59 -108.60
CA GLU A 24 -2.66 10.14 -107.29
C GLU A 24 -3.76 9.89 -106.25
N ILE A 25 -5.03 10.02 -106.64
CA ILE A 25 -6.18 9.62 -105.80
C ILE A 25 -6.07 8.15 -105.41
N SER A 26 -5.82 7.25 -106.37
CA SER A 26 -5.70 5.81 -106.09
C SER A 26 -4.55 5.48 -105.13
N LYS A 27 -3.41 6.17 -105.26
CA LYS A 27 -2.29 6.06 -104.31
C LYS A 27 -2.67 6.53 -102.91
N LEU A 28 -3.33 7.69 -102.80
CA LEU A 28 -3.75 8.23 -101.52
C LEU A 28 -4.80 7.32 -100.84
N GLU A 29 -5.73 6.76 -101.62
CA GLU A 29 -6.70 5.77 -101.13
C GLU A 29 -6.00 4.52 -100.58
N GLN A 30 -4.99 4.01 -101.28
CA GLN A 30 -4.19 2.88 -100.81
C GLN A 30 -3.44 3.21 -99.51
N GLN A 31 -2.81 4.38 -99.42
CA GLN A 31 -2.13 4.82 -98.20
C GLN A 31 -3.11 4.98 -97.02
N ILE A 32 -4.29 5.54 -97.26
CA ILE A 32 -5.34 5.65 -96.24
C ILE A 32 -5.78 4.27 -95.75
N ALA A 33 -5.94 3.30 -96.67
CA ALA A 33 -6.30 1.94 -96.31
C ALA A 33 -5.22 1.26 -95.45
N GLU A 34 -3.94 1.37 -95.85
CA GLU A 34 -2.81 0.82 -95.11
C GLU A 34 -2.70 1.41 -93.69
N ILE A 35 -2.81 2.73 -93.56
CA ILE A 35 -2.81 3.40 -92.25
C ILE A 35 -4.00 2.96 -91.41
N SER A 36 -5.19 2.85 -92.01
CA SER A 36 -6.40 2.42 -91.31
C SER A 36 -6.28 0.99 -90.78
N ASP A 37 -5.71 0.06 -91.57
CA ASP A 37 -5.47 -1.31 -91.13
C ASP A 37 -4.40 -1.40 -90.05
N GLN A 38 -3.31 -0.64 -90.15
CA GLN A 38 -2.30 -0.56 -89.10
C GLN A 38 -2.90 -0.08 -87.77
N HIS A 39 -3.66 1.02 -87.79
CA HIS A 39 -4.36 1.52 -86.61
C HIS A 39 -5.37 0.50 -86.07
N ARG A 40 -6.09 -0.23 -86.94
CA ARG A 40 -7.04 -1.26 -86.52
C ARG A 40 -6.36 -2.40 -85.77
N VAL A 41 -5.21 -2.86 -86.27
CA VAL A 41 -4.41 -3.91 -85.60
C VAL A 41 -3.88 -3.42 -84.26
N GLU A 42 -3.31 -2.21 -84.21
CA GLU A 42 -2.79 -1.64 -82.97
C GLU A 42 -3.89 -1.39 -81.93
N TYR A 43 -5.04 -0.87 -82.35
CA TYR A 43 -6.21 -0.70 -81.49
C TYR A 43 -6.67 -2.04 -80.90
N THR A 44 -6.74 -3.10 -81.71
CA THR A 44 -7.15 -4.43 -81.25
C THR A 44 -6.15 -5.00 -80.25
N LYS A 45 -4.84 -4.78 -80.47
CA LYS A 45 -3.79 -5.19 -79.55
C LYS A 45 -3.89 -4.46 -78.21
N LEU A 46 -4.00 -3.13 -78.24
CA LEU A 46 -4.17 -2.31 -77.04
C LEU A 46 -5.44 -2.69 -76.27
N GLN A 47 -6.52 -3.02 -76.98
CA GLN A 47 -7.77 -3.47 -76.36
C GLN A 47 -7.60 -4.81 -75.64
N GLN A 48 -6.88 -5.76 -76.23
CA GLN A 48 -6.56 -7.04 -75.57
C GLN A 48 -5.66 -6.83 -74.35
N GLU A 49 -4.61 -6.02 -74.49
CA GLU A 49 -3.70 -5.69 -73.37
C GLU A 49 -4.48 -5.04 -72.21
N LEU A 50 -5.34 -4.06 -72.49
CA LEU A 50 -6.19 -3.43 -71.48
C LEU A 50 -7.10 -4.44 -70.78
N GLN A 51 -7.71 -5.36 -71.54
CA GLN A 51 -8.58 -6.39 -70.97
C GLN A 51 -7.80 -7.34 -70.05
N THR A 52 -6.59 -7.76 -70.46
CA THR A 52 -5.74 -8.60 -69.61
C THR A 52 -5.30 -7.86 -68.35
N PHE A 53 -4.94 -6.58 -68.45
CA PHE A 53 -4.56 -5.76 -67.31
C PHE A 53 -5.72 -5.62 -66.31
N GLN A 54 -6.93 -5.36 -66.79
CA GLN A 54 -8.14 -5.28 -65.96
C GLN A 54 -8.44 -6.60 -65.24
N GLN A 55 -8.25 -7.74 -65.90
CA GLN A 55 -8.41 -9.06 -65.27
C GLN A 55 -7.38 -9.31 -64.16
N HIS A 56 -6.12 -8.96 -64.39
CA HIS A 56 -5.07 -9.07 -63.37
C HIS A 56 -5.36 -8.16 -62.18
N GLN A 57 -5.71 -6.89 -62.43
CA GLN A 57 -6.05 -5.94 -61.37
C GLN A 57 -7.21 -6.47 -60.51
N MET A 58 -8.27 -6.99 -61.13
CA MET A 58 -9.41 -7.57 -60.41
C MET A 58 -9.00 -8.78 -59.55
N SER A 59 -8.15 -9.67 -60.09
CA SER A 59 -7.62 -10.81 -59.35
C SER A 59 -6.80 -10.38 -58.13
N ASP A 60 -5.91 -9.39 -58.30
CA ASP A 60 -5.07 -8.87 -57.23
C ASP A 60 -5.92 -8.22 -56.12
N GLU A 61 -6.98 -7.50 -56.50
CA GLU A 61 -7.90 -6.88 -55.54
C GLU A 61 -8.67 -7.91 -54.73
N ILE A 62 -9.15 -8.99 -55.36
CA ILE A 62 -9.77 -10.12 -54.68
C ILE A 62 -8.79 -10.77 -53.69
N GLN A 63 -7.53 -10.97 -54.11
CA GLN A 63 -6.50 -11.54 -53.24
C GLN A 63 -6.21 -10.64 -52.04
N ARG A 64 -6.05 -9.33 -52.24
CA ARG A 64 -5.84 -8.38 -51.14
C ARG A 64 -6.96 -8.45 -50.12
N VAL A 65 -8.21 -8.40 -50.57
CA VAL A 65 -9.39 -8.46 -49.67
C VAL A 65 -9.43 -9.79 -48.92
N ASN A 66 -9.14 -10.91 -49.58
CA ASN A 66 -9.13 -12.23 -48.92
C ASN A 66 -8.04 -12.32 -47.84
N ILE A 67 -6.83 -11.83 -48.12
CA ILE A 67 -5.73 -11.77 -47.15
C ILE A 67 -6.11 -10.88 -45.96
N GLU A 68 -6.68 -9.70 -46.20
CA GLU A 68 -7.13 -8.78 -45.14
C GLU A 68 -8.19 -9.44 -44.25
N GLN A 69 -9.15 -10.16 -44.84
CA GLN A 69 -10.19 -10.88 -44.10
C GLN A 69 -9.62 -12.02 -43.24
N GLN A 70 -8.70 -12.83 -43.81
CA GLN A 70 -8.04 -13.91 -43.06
C GLN A 70 -7.22 -13.37 -41.90
N LEU A 71 -6.43 -12.32 -42.15
CA LEU A 71 -5.61 -11.67 -41.14
C LEU A 71 -6.49 -11.15 -39.99
N LYS A 72 -7.61 -10.51 -40.31
CA LYS A 72 -8.57 -10.02 -39.32
C LYS A 72 -9.15 -11.15 -38.48
N ALA A 73 -9.61 -12.24 -39.10
CA ALA A 73 -10.17 -13.39 -38.40
C ALA A 73 -9.15 -14.05 -37.46
N ASP A 74 -7.89 -14.16 -37.89
CA ASP A 74 -6.80 -14.70 -37.07
C ASP A 74 -6.52 -13.84 -35.84
N TYR A 75 -6.46 -12.52 -36.01
CA TYR A 75 -6.26 -11.60 -34.89
C TYR A 75 -7.46 -11.59 -33.93
N GLU A 76 -8.69 -11.60 -34.44
CA GLU A 76 -9.90 -11.70 -33.62
C GLU A 76 -9.90 -12.97 -32.78
N LYS A 77 -9.53 -14.12 -33.38
CA LYS A 77 -9.42 -15.39 -32.66
C LYS A 77 -8.35 -15.35 -31.58
N LYS A 78 -7.16 -14.81 -31.89
CA LYS A 78 -6.06 -14.66 -30.92
C LYS A 78 -6.46 -13.75 -29.76
N LEU A 79 -7.06 -12.60 -30.05
CA LEU A 79 -7.53 -11.65 -29.05
C LEU A 79 -8.61 -12.26 -28.16
N LYS A 80 -9.62 -12.91 -28.74
CA LYS A 80 -10.67 -13.59 -27.99
C LYS A 80 -10.12 -14.66 -27.05
N GLY A 81 -9.18 -15.48 -27.54
CA GLY A 81 -8.51 -16.47 -26.70
C GLY A 81 -7.72 -15.84 -25.54
N LYS A 82 -7.02 -14.72 -25.80
CA LYS A 82 -6.26 -14.03 -24.75
C LYS A 82 -7.17 -13.37 -23.70
N ILE A 83 -8.29 -12.78 -24.13
CA ILE A 83 -9.30 -12.20 -23.23
C ILE A 83 -9.86 -13.29 -22.31
N GLN A 84 -10.28 -14.43 -22.86
CA GLN A 84 -10.81 -15.55 -22.05
C GLN A 84 -9.80 -16.05 -21.03
N GLN A 85 -8.52 -16.18 -21.42
CA GLN A 85 -7.46 -16.57 -20.49
C GLN A 85 -7.28 -15.56 -19.34
N LEU A 86 -7.33 -14.26 -19.64
CA LEU A 86 -7.20 -13.20 -18.63
C LEU A 86 -8.42 -13.16 -17.70
N GLU A 87 -9.63 -13.28 -18.24
CA GLU A 87 -10.86 -13.35 -17.45
C GLU A 87 -10.82 -14.51 -16.45
N GLU A 88 -10.34 -15.68 -16.87
CA GLU A 88 -10.23 -16.84 -15.99
C GLU A 88 -9.10 -16.72 -14.96
N GLN A 89 -8.03 -15.98 -15.27
CA GLN A 89 -7.01 -15.64 -14.28
C GLN A 89 -7.53 -14.65 -13.24
N ILE A 90 -8.25 -13.61 -13.68
CA ILE A 90 -8.86 -12.61 -12.80
C ILE A 90 -9.83 -13.30 -11.84
N LYS A 91 -10.74 -14.13 -12.37
CA LYS A 91 -11.71 -14.85 -11.54
C LYS A 91 -11.05 -15.72 -10.47
N ARG A 92 -10.00 -16.47 -10.84
CA ARG A 92 -9.24 -17.29 -9.87
C ARG A 92 -8.58 -16.44 -8.78
N ALA A 93 -8.03 -15.28 -9.15
CA ALA A 93 -7.43 -14.37 -8.19
C ALA A 93 -8.49 -13.74 -7.25
N GLU A 94 -9.67 -13.39 -7.77
CA GLU A 94 -10.79 -12.89 -6.98
C GLU A 94 -11.30 -13.92 -5.97
N ASP A 95 -11.51 -15.17 -6.39
CA ASP A 95 -11.92 -16.27 -5.53
C ASP A 95 -10.90 -16.51 -4.40
N HIS A 96 -9.61 -16.49 -4.74
CA HIS A 96 -8.52 -16.63 -3.76
C HIS A 96 -8.50 -15.47 -2.75
N ASN A 97 -8.63 -14.24 -3.22
CA ASN A 97 -8.67 -13.06 -2.34
C ASN A 97 -9.88 -13.11 -1.39
N LEU A 98 -11.04 -13.57 -1.88
CA LEU A 98 -12.24 -13.73 -1.07
C LEU A 98 -12.03 -14.76 0.05
N GLU A 99 -11.41 -15.90 -0.26
CA GLU A 99 -11.08 -16.92 0.73
C GLU A 99 -10.07 -16.41 1.76
N MET A 100 -9.01 -15.73 1.30
CA MET A 100 -8.01 -15.14 2.20
C MET A 100 -8.64 -14.10 3.15
N ALA A 101 -9.56 -13.27 2.65
CA ALA A 101 -10.28 -12.31 3.48
C ALA A 101 -11.15 -12.99 4.55
N ARG A 102 -11.79 -14.12 4.24
CA ARG A 102 -12.56 -14.93 5.22
C ARG A 102 -11.65 -15.47 6.32
N ASN A 103 -10.51 -16.05 5.95
CA ASN A 103 -9.54 -16.61 6.90
C ASN A 103 -8.99 -15.51 7.81
N MET A 104 -8.60 -14.37 7.25
CA MET A 104 -8.10 -13.24 8.02
C MET A 104 -9.13 -12.70 9.02
N ASN A 105 -10.41 -12.64 8.62
CA ASN A 105 -11.48 -12.23 9.53
C ASN A 105 -11.70 -13.24 10.66
N PHE A 106 -11.64 -14.53 10.38
CA PHE A 106 -11.74 -15.57 11.40
C PHE A 106 -10.59 -15.47 12.42
N GLU A 107 -9.35 -15.36 11.95
CA GLU A 107 -8.18 -15.18 12.82
C GLU A 107 -8.26 -13.89 13.65
N LYS A 108 -8.75 -12.80 13.06
CA LYS A 108 -8.99 -11.55 13.79
C LYS A 108 -9.97 -11.74 14.94
N GLN A 109 -11.10 -12.41 14.69
CA GLN A 109 -12.08 -12.70 15.75
C GLN A 109 -11.50 -13.59 16.86
N GLN A 110 -10.64 -14.55 16.53
CA GLN A 110 -9.96 -15.38 17.55
C GLN A 110 -8.97 -14.59 18.40
N ARG A 111 -8.22 -13.68 17.77
CA ARG A 111 -7.33 -12.75 18.48
C ARG A 111 -8.10 -11.83 19.41
N GLU A 112 -9.18 -11.21 18.94
CA GLU A 112 -10.02 -10.34 19.77
C GLU A 112 -10.60 -11.06 21.00
N LYS A 113 -10.98 -12.34 20.88
CA LYS A 113 -11.43 -13.14 22.03
C LYS A 113 -10.29 -13.40 23.02
N SER A 114 -9.10 -13.70 22.51
CA SER A 114 -7.91 -13.97 23.32
C SER A 114 -7.44 -12.71 24.06
N ASP A 115 -7.44 -11.56 23.39
CA ASP A 115 -7.09 -10.26 23.97
C ASP A 115 -8.07 -9.85 25.07
N LYS A 116 -9.38 -10.05 24.87
CA LYS A 116 -10.38 -9.83 25.93
C LYS A 116 -10.11 -10.68 27.15
N LYS A 117 -9.84 -11.98 26.96
CA LYS A 117 -9.53 -12.89 28.06
C LYS A 117 -8.24 -12.48 28.79
N LEU A 118 -7.22 -12.04 28.05
CA LEU A 118 -5.98 -11.55 28.64
C LEU A 118 -6.22 -10.27 29.46
N GLN A 119 -7.05 -9.36 28.95
CA GLN A 119 -7.42 -8.12 29.65
C GLN A 119 -8.21 -8.41 30.93
N GLU A 120 -9.17 -9.31 30.89
CA GLU A 120 -9.92 -9.75 32.08
C GLU A 120 -8.98 -10.37 33.13
N LEU A 121 -8.03 -11.22 32.71
CA LEU A 121 -7.04 -11.81 33.61
C LEU A 121 -6.13 -10.75 34.22
N HIS A 122 -5.67 -9.77 33.43
CA HIS A 122 -4.84 -8.67 33.92
C HIS A 122 -5.58 -7.85 34.97
N GLN A 123 -6.83 -7.48 34.70
CA GLN A 123 -7.67 -6.75 35.66
C GLN A 123 -7.88 -7.55 36.95
N ALA A 124 -8.11 -8.87 36.86
CA ALA A 124 -8.27 -9.71 38.03
C ALA A 124 -6.98 -9.78 38.87
N MET A 125 -5.81 -9.83 38.22
CA MET A 125 -4.51 -9.78 38.89
C MET A 125 -4.29 -8.42 39.58
N ASP A 126 -4.60 -7.31 38.91
CA ASP A 126 -4.46 -5.96 39.48
C ASP A 126 -5.34 -5.79 40.74
N ILE A 127 -6.59 -6.26 40.68
CA ILE A 127 -7.50 -6.21 41.85
C ILE A 127 -6.92 -7.04 42.99
N LYS A 128 -6.42 -8.25 42.70
CA LYS A 128 -5.84 -9.12 43.72
C LYS A 128 -4.58 -8.49 44.34
N GLU A 129 -3.73 -7.88 43.53
CA GLU A 129 -2.55 -7.14 44.01
C GLU A 129 -2.97 -6.00 44.95
N GLN A 130 -3.99 -5.22 44.57
CA GLN A 130 -4.53 -4.13 45.40
C GLN A 130 -5.09 -4.64 46.72
N THR A 131 -5.90 -5.70 46.71
CA THR A 131 -6.46 -6.26 47.95
C THR A 131 -5.37 -6.79 48.88
N LEU A 132 -4.40 -7.54 48.35
CA LEU A 132 -3.27 -8.03 49.16
C LEU A 132 -2.45 -6.87 49.74
N PHE A 133 -2.30 -5.79 48.96
CA PHE A 133 -1.62 -4.60 49.43
C PHE A 133 -2.38 -3.94 50.59
N GLU A 134 -3.70 -3.76 50.46
CA GLU A 134 -4.56 -3.23 51.52
C GLU A 134 -4.52 -4.09 52.79
N GLU A 135 -4.56 -5.42 52.66
CA GLU A 135 -4.45 -6.35 53.78
C GLU A 135 -3.11 -6.21 54.52
N VAL A 136 -2.00 -6.14 53.78
CA VAL A 136 -0.66 -5.93 54.36
C VAL A 136 -0.59 -4.58 55.05
N LEU A 137 -1.11 -3.52 54.44
CA LEU A 137 -1.14 -2.19 55.05
C LEU A 137 -1.93 -2.18 56.36
N HIS A 138 -3.11 -2.79 56.36
CA HIS A 138 -3.95 -2.90 57.55
C HIS A 138 -3.26 -3.69 58.66
N TRP A 139 -2.66 -4.84 58.33
CA TRP A 139 -1.89 -5.65 59.28
C TRP A 139 -0.75 -4.85 59.90
N ILE A 140 0.01 -4.12 59.08
CA ILE A 140 1.12 -3.28 59.55
C ILE A 140 0.62 -2.18 60.50
N GLU A 141 -0.47 -1.49 60.14
CA GLU A 141 -1.05 -0.43 60.96
C GLU A 141 -1.53 -0.96 62.31
N GLU A 142 -2.22 -2.11 62.32
CA GLU A 142 -2.68 -2.76 63.54
C GLU A 142 -1.49 -3.12 64.46
N HIS A 143 -0.41 -3.68 63.91
CA HIS A 143 0.78 -4.03 64.69
C HIS A 143 1.51 -2.81 65.22
N ASN A 144 1.58 -1.72 64.45
CA ASN A 144 2.11 -0.44 64.91
C ASN A 144 1.29 0.12 66.08
N ASN A 145 -0.04 0.09 65.99
CA ASN A 145 -0.92 0.56 67.06
C ASN A 145 -0.76 -0.27 68.34
N ARG A 146 -0.71 -1.61 68.23
CA ARG A 146 -0.44 -2.50 69.38
C ARG A 146 0.93 -2.21 70.02
N THR A 147 1.96 -2.04 69.20
CA THR A 147 3.32 -1.73 69.68
C THR A 147 3.39 -0.37 70.36
N ARG A 148 2.67 0.62 69.84
CA ARG A 148 2.53 1.95 70.46
C ARG A 148 1.84 1.86 71.82
N SER A 149 0.72 1.14 71.93
CA SER A 149 0.03 0.95 73.22
C SER A 149 0.92 0.26 74.25
N LEU A 150 1.71 -0.75 73.85
CA LEU A 150 2.70 -1.36 74.75
C LEU A 150 3.75 -0.34 75.22
N GLN A 151 4.24 0.50 74.30
CA GLN A 151 5.20 1.53 74.62
C GLN A 151 4.64 2.56 75.61
N GLU A 152 3.36 2.96 75.47
CA GLU A 152 2.67 3.85 76.40
C GLU A 152 2.60 3.24 77.80
N ILE A 153 2.22 1.96 77.92
CA ILE A 153 2.22 1.23 79.20
C ILE A 153 3.62 1.20 79.82
N PHE A 154 4.67 0.95 79.02
CA PHE A 154 6.05 0.95 79.53
C PHE A 154 6.50 2.34 79.99
N LYS A 155 6.07 3.41 79.31
CA LYS A 155 6.34 4.80 79.71
C LYS A 155 5.63 5.16 81.02
N GLU A 156 4.36 4.81 81.18
CA GLU A 156 3.61 5.03 82.43
C GLU A 156 4.25 4.33 83.62
N ASN A 157 4.68 3.07 83.45
CA ASN A 157 5.36 2.32 84.51
C ASN A 157 6.77 2.86 84.83
N LEU A 158 7.39 3.61 83.90
CA LEU A 158 8.70 4.24 84.09
C LEU A 158 8.65 5.35 85.16
N GLU A 159 7.52 6.04 85.28
CA GLU A 159 7.32 7.17 86.19
C GLU A 159 7.30 6.73 87.67
N GLY A 160 6.88 5.50 87.96
CA GLY A 160 6.79 4.92 89.31
C GLY A 160 7.89 3.92 89.69
N ALA A 161 8.81 3.61 88.78
CA ALA A 161 9.77 2.50 88.90
C ALA A 161 11.02 2.83 89.74
N ASN A 162 11.61 1.80 90.38
CA ASN A 162 12.92 1.91 91.01
C ASN A 162 14.07 1.91 89.96
N SER A 163 15.31 2.19 90.39
CA SER A 163 16.46 2.34 89.47
C SER A 163 16.74 1.12 88.58
N HIS A 164 16.42 -0.09 89.04
CA HIS A 164 16.64 -1.32 88.27
C HIS A 164 15.46 -1.61 87.32
N GLU A 165 14.24 -1.26 87.71
CA GLU A 165 13.05 -1.35 86.86
C GLU A 165 13.06 -0.30 85.74
N LYS A 166 13.59 0.90 85.98
CA LYS A 166 13.73 1.94 84.96
C LYS A 166 14.53 1.48 83.74
N VAL A 167 15.68 0.85 83.96
CA VAL A 167 16.53 0.32 82.86
C VAL A 167 15.78 -0.74 82.03
N LYS A 168 14.95 -1.57 82.67
CA LYS A 168 14.13 -2.56 81.97
C LYS A 168 13.06 -1.91 81.12
N PHE A 169 12.29 -0.96 81.66
CA PHE A 169 11.25 -0.27 80.90
C PHE A 169 11.83 0.63 79.79
N GLU A 170 13.01 1.23 79.99
CA GLU A 170 13.73 1.96 78.93
C GLU A 170 14.12 1.03 77.77
N THR A 171 14.66 -0.15 78.08
CA THR A 171 15.00 -1.15 77.06
C THR A 171 13.75 -1.62 76.30
N LEU A 172 12.64 -1.85 77.00
CA LEU A 172 11.36 -2.22 76.38
C LEU A 172 10.82 -1.12 75.47
N CYS A 173 10.92 0.15 75.87
CA CYS A 173 10.56 1.29 75.02
C CYS A 173 11.40 1.35 73.74
N GLN A 174 12.72 1.12 73.83
CA GLN A 174 13.62 1.10 72.66
C GLN A 174 13.31 -0.06 71.71
N LEU A 175 12.93 -1.23 72.25
CA LEU A 175 12.48 -2.37 71.43
C LEU A 175 11.17 -2.04 70.70
N CYS A 176 10.22 -1.37 71.36
CA CYS A 176 9.00 -0.89 70.71
C CYS A 176 9.29 0.11 69.58
N ASP A 177 10.23 1.05 69.77
CA ASP A 177 10.64 1.99 68.71
C ASP A 177 11.22 1.25 67.49
N THR A 178 12.11 0.29 67.74
CA THR A 178 12.73 -0.53 66.67
C THR A 178 11.67 -1.31 65.90
N LEU A 179 10.73 -1.97 66.60
CA LEU A 179 9.65 -2.72 65.97
C LEU A 179 8.72 -1.83 65.13
N MET A 180 8.42 -0.61 65.59
CA MET A 180 7.62 0.34 64.81
C MET A 180 8.36 0.87 63.56
N GLU A 181 9.68 1.04 63.63
CA GLU A 181 10.50 1.42 62.46
C GLU A 181 10.55 0.31 61.39
N ASP A 182 10.69 -0.94 61.82
CA ASP A 182 10.65 -2.10 60.91
C ASP A 182 9.28 -2.26 60.24
N LEU A 183 8.21 -1.91 60.95
CA LEU A 183 6.83 -1.90 60.47
C LEU A 183 6.46 -0.61 59.70
N GLN A 184 7.38 0.25 59.26
CA GLN A 184 6.99 1.45 58.50
C GLN A 184 6.54 1.14 57.06
N VAL A 185 5.21 1.13 56.85
CA VAL A 185 4.54 1.20 55.53
C VAL A 185 5.18 2.23 54.59
N GLN A 186 5.56 3.38 55.14
CA GLN A 186 6.12 4.48 54.37
C GLN A 186 7.44 4.11 53.67
N ARG A 187 8.08 2.99 53.98
CA ARG A 187 9.24 2.49 53.24
C ARG A 187 8.87 1.89 51.88
N PHE A 188 7.64 1.38 51.71
CA PHE A 188 7.25 0.61 50.53
C PHE A 188 6.29 1.32 49.58
N VAL A 189 5.54 2.33 50.03
CA VAL A 189 4.53 3.02 49.19
C VAL A 189 5.02 4.36 48.69
N CYS A 190 4.75 4.69 47.43
CA CYS A 190 5.08 5.97 46.82
C CYS A 190 4.61 7.14 47.70
N SER A 191 5.55 7.98 48.11
CA SER A 191 5.27 9.12 48.98
C SER A 191 4.50 10.25 48.30
N ILE A 192 4.30 10.16 46.98
CA ILE A 192 3.61 11.17 46.17
C ILE A 192 2.15 10.75 45.95
N CYS A 193 1.90 9.61 45.30
CA CYS A 193 0.52 9.18 45.03
C CYS A 193 -0.09 8.37 46.16
N LYS A 194 0.72 7.82 47.09
CA LYS A 194 0.27 6.93 48.18
C LYS A 194 -0.53 5.71 47.73
N ILE A 195 -0.49 5.39 46.44
CA ILE A 195 -1.27 4.30 45.81
C ILE A 195 -0.35 3.15 45.37
N LYS A 196 0.77 3.45 44.73
CA LYS A 196 1.66 2.44 44.12
C LYS A 196 2.89 2.18 44.98
N LYS A 197 3.46 0.98 44.90
CA LYS A 197 4.76 0.66 45.52
C LYS A 197 5.84 1.62 45.00
N LYS A 198 6.80 1.99 45.86
CA LYS A 198 8.04 2.62 45.41
C LYS A 198 8.79 1.62 44.55
N ASP A 199 9.30 2.06 43.42
CA ASP A 199 10.11 1.25 42.52
C ASP A 199 11.13 2.13 41.78
N CYS A 200 11.26 3.40 42.17
CA CYS A 200 12.14 4.35 41.49
C CYS A 200 12.98 5.18 42.47
N ALA A 201 14.28 5.28 42.17
CA ALA A 201 15.23 6.16 42.83
C ALA A 201 15.62 7.33 41.94
N PHE A 202 15.66 8.53 42.54
CA PHE A 202 16.03 9.77 41.87
C PHE A 202 17.55 9.89 41.70
N GLN A 203 18.04 10.19 40.50
CA GLN A 203 19.47 10.39 40.25
C GLN A 203 19.79 11.89 40.09
N PRO A 204 20.91 12.39 40.66
CA PRO A 204 21.98 11.64 41.33
C PRO A 204 21.82 11.51 42.87
N CYS A 205 20.71 11.96 43.46
CA CYS A 205 20.59 12.04 44.93
C CYS A 205 20.27 10.71 45.63
N GLY A 206 19.85 9.67 44.90
CA GLY A 206 19.55 8.34 45.42
C GLY A 206 18.23 8.22 46.20
N HIS A 207 17.44 9.28 46.35
CA HIS A 207 16.22 9.22 47.16
C HIS A 207 15.16 8.30 46.53
N TYR A 208 14.78 7.26 47.28
CA TYR A 208 13.82 6.23 46.90
C TYR A 208 12.46 6.49 47.57
N GLN A 209 11.60 7.24 46.90
CA GLN A 209 10.34 7.73 47.48
C GLN A 209 9.15 7.71 46.50
N ALA A 210 9.36 7.32 45.24
CA ALA A 210 8.35 7.44 44.19
C ALA A 210 8.12 6.11 43.46
N CYS A 211 6.90 5.91 42.96
CA CYS A 211 6.63 4.92 41.92
C CYS A 211 7.04 5.46 40.54
N ALA A 212 7.19 4.60 39.54
CA ALA A 212 7.61 4.95 38.19
C ALA A 212 6.78 6.09 37.59
N ALA A 213 5.46 5.99 37.65
CA ALA A 213 4.57 7.02 37.11
C ALA A 213 4.79 8.40 37.77
N CYS A 214 4.96 8.45 39.09
CA CYS A 214 5.21 9.71 39.79
C CYS A 214 6.63 10.23 39.56
N ALA A 215 7.61 9.34 39.48
CA ALA A 215 9.00 9.69 39.24
C ALA A 215 9.19 10.26 37.82
N ASP A 216 8.57 9.65 36.81
CA ASP A 216 8.56 10.13 35.43
C ASP A 216 7.88 11.50 35.33
N HIS A 217 6.75 11.68 36.03
CA HIS A 217 6.07 12.97 36.08
C HIS A 217 6.97 14.08 36.66
N ILE A 218 7.70 13.81 37.73
CA ILE A 218 8.65 14.78 38.32
C ILE A 218 9.83 15.05 37.37
N LEU A 219 10.37 14.03 36.71
CA LEU A 219 11.47 14.18 35.76
C LEU A 219 11.08 15.01 34.52
N THR A 220 9.80 14.96 34.14
CA THR A 220 9.27 15.73 33.00
C THR A 220 8.84 17.15 33.38
N THR A 221 8.42 17.38 34.63
CA THR A 221 7.89 18.68 35.08
C THR A 221 8.93 19.51 35.83
N THR A 222 9.16 19.21 37.10
CA THR A 222 9.97 20.07 38.00
C THR A 222 11.46 19.75 37.96
N ARG A 223 11.84 18.51 37.60
CA ARG A 223 13.23 18.02 37.59
C ARG A 223 13.99 18.28 38.89
N VAL A 224 13.28 18.25 40.01
CA VAL A 224 13.83 18.49 41.34
C VAL A 224 13.36 17.38 42.27
N CYS A 225 14.29 16.80 43.04
CA CYS A 225 13.97 15.80 44.04
C CYS A 225 13.06 16.40 45.13
N PRO A 226 11.86 15.85 45.40
CA PRO A 226 10.96 16.37 46.44
C PRO A 226 11.51 16.26 47.87
N VAL A 227 12.59 15.48 48.07
CA VAL A 227 13.17 15.23 49.40
C VAL A 227 14.30 16.22 49.71
N CYS A 228 15.20 16.44 48.75
CA CYS A 228 16.42 17.20 48.99
C CYS A 228 16.61 18.40 48.06
N ASN A 229 15.63 18.68 47.20
CA ASN A 229 15.64 19.76 46.21
C ASN A 229 16.83 19.74 45.22
N ARG A 230 17.53 18.61 45.09
CA ARG A 230 18.60 18.45 44.08
C ARG A 230 18.00 18.24 42.68
N HIS A 231 18.61 18.86 41.67
CA HIS A 231 18.22 18.65 40.27
C HIS A 231 18.40 17.19 39.82
N LEU A 232 17.40 16.69 39.11
CA LEU A 232 17.33 15.32 38.62
C LEU A 232 17.88 15.22 37.20
N THR A 233 18.77 14.26 36.98
CA THR A 233 19.28 13.91 35.65
C THR A 233 18.54 12.71 35.06
N ASN A 234 18.13 11.78 35.92
CA ASN A 234 17.41 10.57 35.52
C ASN A 234 16.62 9.98 36.69
N VAL A 235 15.75 9.03 36.38
CA VAL A 235 15.09 8.15 37.35
C VAL A 235 15.53 6.72 37.05
N MET A 236 15.99 6.01 38.08
CA MET A 236 16.38 4.61 37.97
C MET A 236 15.26 3.74 38.54
N LYS A 237 14.74 2.81 37.74
CA LYS A 237 13.81 1.79 38.22
C LYS A 237 14.59 0.70 38.97
N ILE A 238 14.16 0.41 40.19
CA ILE A 238 14.71 -0.62 41.06
C ILE A 238 13.78 -1.82 40.95
N TYR A 239 14.36 -2.96 40.57
CA TYR A 239 13.69 -4.24 40.54
C TYR A 239 14.12 -5.01 41.79
N GLU A 240 13.16 -5.34 42.65
CA GLU A 240 13.31 -6.32 43.74
C GLU A 240 12.88 -7.70 43.27
#